data_AF-A0A917G8Z5-F1
#
_entry.id   AF-A0A917G8Z5-F1
#
_cell.length_a   1.000
_cell.length_b   1.000
_cell.length_c   1.000
_cell.angle_alpha   90.00
_cell.angle_beta   90.00
_cell.angle_gamma   90.00
#
_symmetry.space_group_name_H-M   'P 1'
#
loop_
_entity.id
_entity.type
_entity.pdbx_description
1 polymer ?
#
loop_
_entity_poly.entity_id
_entity_poly.type
_entity_poly.pdbx_seq_one_letter_code
_entity_poly.pdbx_strand_id
1 'polypeptide(L)' 'MANVIKEGKITESRLEEALAARDRLIIELLVTILDEKLVVERPVLRERLANFVQLSSHDDELKDTLYALIQKL' A
#
# COMPACT_ATOMS: atom_id res chain seq x y z
N MET A 1 9.21 -12.29 -19.37
CA MET A 1 9.27 -11.05 -20.17
C MET A 1 8.84 -9.91 -19.27
N ALA A 2 9.61 -8.84 -19.15
CA ALA A 2 9.21 -7.70 -18.30
C ALA A 2 8.01 -7.00 -18.95
N ASN A 3 6.93 -6.77 -18.18
CA ASN A 3 5.79 -6.00 -18.65
C ASN A 3 6.26 -4.57 -18.95
N VAL A 4 6.07 -4.11 -20.19
CA VAL A 4 6.31 -2.71 -20.56
C VAL A 4 5.29 -1.87 -19.81
N ILE A 5 5.77 -1.01 -18.91
CA ILE A 5 4.93 -0.06 -18.18
C ILE A 5 4.32 0.89 -19.22
N LYS A 6 3.01 0.83 -19.42
CA LYS A 6 2.29 1.78 -20.28
C LYS A 6 2.20 3.12 -19.58
N GLU A 7 2.63 4.18 -20.24
CA GLU A 7 2.38 5.55 -19.80
C GLU A 7 0.87 5.86 -19.89
N GLY A 8 0.29 6.34 -18.79
CA GLY A 8 -1.11 6.75 -18.69
C GLY A 8 -1.28 8.28 -18.62
N LYS A 9 -2.51 8.76 -18.75
CA LYS A 9 -2.87 10.17 -18.52
C LYS A 9 -3.85 10.27 -17.37
N ILE A 10 -3.66 11.24 -16.47
CA ILE A 10 -4.64 11.55 -15.43
C ILE A 10 -5.86 12.20 -16.09
N THR A 11 -7.03 11.64 -15.86
CA THR A 11 -8.31 12.21 -16.27
C THR A 11 -9.06 12.62 -15.02
N GLU A 12 -9.19 13.92 -14.77
CA GLU A 12 -9.74 14.46 -13.50
C GLU A 12 -11.13 13.91 -13.17
N SER A 13 -12.00 13.75 -14.18
CA SER A 13 -13.35 13.19 -14.01
C SER A 13 -13.38 11.72 -13.54
N ARG A 14 -12.23 11.03 -13.57
CA ARG A 14 -12.08 9.63 -13.18
C ARG A 14 -11.15 9.46 -11.98
N LEU A 15 -10.66 10.56 -11.39
CA LEU A 15 -9.63 10.52 -10.35
C LEU A 15 -10.07 9.74 -9.11
N GLU A 16 -11.23 10.07 -8.55
CA GLU A 16 -11.77 9.41 -7.35
C GLU A 16 -12.00 7.91 -7.57
N GLU A 17 -12.56 7.55 -8.74
CA GLU A 17 -12.78 6.14 -9.09
C GLU A 17 -11.46 5.39 -9.29
N ALA A 18 -10.47 6.04 -9.91
CA ALA A 18 -9.14 5.47 -10.10
C ALA A 18 -8.39 5.28 -8.78
N LEU A 19 -8.52 6.23 -7.84
CA LEU A 19 -7.95 6.13 -6.49
C LEU A 19 -8.55 4.95 -5.72
N ALA A 20 -9.89 4.85 -5.71
CA ALA A 20 -10.58 3.74 -5.06
C ALA A 20 -10.23 2.38 -5.69
N ALA A 21 -10.12 2.31 -7.03
CA ALA A 21 -9.71 1.10 -7.74
C ALA A 21 -8.26 0.71 -7.42
N ARG A 22 -7.34 1.70 -7.37
CA ARG A 22 -5.94 1.48 -7.01
C ARG A 22 -5.80 0.88 -5.62
N ASP A 23 -6.51 1.43 -4.63
CA ASP A 23 -6.39 0.98 -3.24
C ASP A 23 -6.84 -0.49 -3.09
N ARG A 24 -7.88 -0.90 -3.84
CA ARG A 24 -8.30 -2.31 -3.92
C ARG A 24 -7.25 -3.22 -4.56
N LEU A 25 -6.65 -2.79 -5.68
CA LEU A 25 -5.60 -3.55 -6.36
C LEU A 25 -4.36 -3.74 -5.47
N ILE A 26 -4.02 -2.75 -4.64
CA ILE A 26 -2.91 -2.86 -3.67
C ILE A 26 -3.25 -3.91 -2.60
N ILE A 27 -4.47 -3.91 -2.07
CA ILE A 27 -4.91 -4.91 -1.07
C ILE A 27 -4.88 -6.31 -1.67
N GLU A 28 -5.41 -6.48 -2.88
CA GLU A 28 -5.44 -7.77 -3.58
C GLU A 28 -4.03 -8.31 -3.87
N LEU A 29 -3.09 -7.43 -4.24
CA LEU A 29 -1.68 -7.79 -4.38
C LEU A 29 -1.07 -8.27 -3.06
N LEU A 30 -1.33 -7.56 -1.95
CA LEU A 30 -0.84 -7.96 -0.63
C LEU A 30 -1.43 -9.30 -0.20
N VAL A 31 -2.72 -9.53 -0.41
CA VAL A 31 -3.37 -10.83 -0.14
C VAL A 31 -2.76 -11.93 -0.99
N THR A 32 -2.52 -11.68 -2.28
CA THR A 32 -1.90 -12.65 -3.20
C THR A 32 -0.48 -13.01 -2.76
N ILE A 33 0.35 -12.02 -2.41
CA ILE A 33 1.72 -12.25 -1.90
C ILE A 33 1.70 -13.10 -0.62
N LEU A 34 0.74 -12.84 0.27
CA LEU A 34 0.57 -13.59 1.51
C LEU A 34 0.05 -15.03 1.25
N ASP A 35 -0.88 -15.20 0.31
CA ASP A 35 -1.46 -16.49 -0.08
C ASP A 35 -0.45 -17.40 -0.79
N GLU A 36 0.42 -16.83 -1.63
CA GLU A 36 1.53 -17.53 -2.30
C GLU A 36 2.62 -18.02 -1.33
N LYS A 37 2.49 -17.78 -0.01
CA LYS A 37 3.47 -18.15 1.03
C LYS A 37 4.88 -17.66 0.76
N LEU A 38 5.03 -16.56 0.02
CA LEU A 38 6.29 -15.81 0.01
C LEU A 38 6.49 -15.29 1.43
N VAL A 39 7.45 -15.86 2.16
CA VAL A 39 7.74 -15.48 3.55
C VAL A 39 8.23 -14.04 3.54
N VAL A 40 7.33 -13.08 3.76
CA VAL A 40 7.72 -11.70 4.01
C VAL A 40 8.28 -11.64 5.41
N GLU A 41 9.58 -11.41 5.53
CA GLU A 41 10.21 -11.26 6.83
C GLU A 41 9.54 -10.11 7.60
N ARG A 42 9.22 -10.35 8.89
CA ARG A 42 8.53 -9.34 9.73
C ARG A 42 9.18 -7.95 9.68
N PRO A 43 10.51 -7.79 9.67
CA PRO A 43 11.14 -6.49 9.52
C PRO A 43 10.76 -5.78 8.21
N VAL A 44 10.75 -6.52 7.10
CA VAL A 44 10.39 -6.00 5.77
C VAL A 44 8.91 -5.59 5.72
N LEU A 45 8.04 -6.37 6.37
CA LEU A 45 6.62 -6.03 6.47
C LEU A 45 6.41 -4.75 7.30
N ARG A 46 7.08 -4.64 8.45
CA ARG A 46 7.00 -3.45 9.32
C ARG A 46 7.48 -2.19 8.61
N GLU A 47 8.60 -2.27 7.90
CA GLU A 47 9.17 -1.15 7.14
C GLU A 47 8.21 -0.67 6.03
N ARG A 48 7.64 -1.61 5.26
CA ARG A 48 6.70 -1.26 4.19
C ARG A 48 5.41 -0.65 4.72
N LEU A 49 4.87 -1.17 5.81
CA LEU A 49 3.69 -0.60 6.47
C LEU A 49 3.99 0.80 7.02
N ALA A 50 5.16 1.01 7.63
CA ALA A 50 5.57 2.32 8.12
C ALA A 50 5.67 3.35 6.98
N ASN A 51 6.20 2.96 5.83
CA ASN A 51 6.26 3.83 4.65
C ASN A 51 4.87 4.21 4.12
N PHE A 52 3.89 3.31 4.16
CA PHE A 52 2.52 3.65 3.79
C PHE A 52 1.88 4.64 4.76
N VAL A 53 2.12 4.48 6.06
CA VAL A 53 1.65 5.43 7.08
C VAL A 53 2.25 6.82 6.83
N GLN A 54 3.56 6.91 6.56
CA GLN A 54 4.24 8.18 6.28
C GLN A 54 3.62 8.92 5.09
N LEU A 55 3.35 8.18 4.01
CA LEU A 55 2.83 8.72 2.74
C LEU A 55 1.31 8.98 2.75
N SER A 56 0.59 8.47 3.76
CA SER A 56 -0.85 8.70 3.89
C SER A 56 -1.17 10.16 4.22
N SER A 57 -2.35 10.61 3.84
CA SER A 57 -2.89 11.94 4.16
C SER A 57 -3.57 12.01 5.53
N HIS A 58 -3.31 11.03 6.40
CA HIS A 58 -3.77 11.04 7.79
C HIS A 58 -3.10 12.15 8.60
N ASP A 59 -3.79 12.61 9.65
CA ASP A 59 -3.21 13.51 10.64
C ASP A 59 -2.11 12.83 11.47
N ASP A 60 -1.31 13.65 12.15
CA ASP A 60 -0.11 13.20 12.86
C ASP A 60 -0.44 12.24 14.02
N GLU A 61 -1.56 12.46 14.73
CA GLU A 61 -1.99 11.61 15.85
C GLU A 61 -2.38 10.20 15.37
N LEU A 62 -3.09 10.14 14.25
CA LEU A 62 -3.44 8.88 13.60
C LEU A 62 -2.19 8.15 13.06
N LYS A 63 -1.23 8.87 12.48
CA LYS A 63 0.04 8.29 12.01
C LYS A 63 0.86 7.70 13.16
N ASP A 64 1.00 8.40 14.27
CA ASP A 64 1.72 7.91 15.46
C ASP A 64 1.08 6.63 16.03
N THR A 65 -0.25 6.60 16.07
CA THR A 65 -0.99 5.41 16.50
C THR A 65 -0.72 4.22 15.57
N LEU A 66 -0.73 4.44 14.26
CA LEU A 66 -0.45 3.40 13.27
C LEU A 66 0.99 2.87 13.39
N TYR A 67 1.98 3.73 13.63
CA TYR A 67 3.36 3.30 13.87
C TYR A 67 3.48 2.40 15.10
N ALA A 68 2.82 2.75 16.21
CA ALA A 68 2.84 1.94 17.42
C ALA A 68 2.20 0.56 17.21
N LEU A 69 1.15 0.47 16.39
CA LEU A 69 0.52 -0.80 16.04
C LEU A 69 1.42 -1.67 15.15
N ILE A 70 2.13 -1.06 14.19
CA ILE A 70 3.07 -1.76 13.31
C ILE A 70 4.24 -2.36 14.10
N GLN A 71 4.75 -1.69 15.13
CA GLN A 71 5.83 -2.23 15.96
C GLN A 71 5.43 -3.48 16.77
N LYS A 72 4.13 -3.71 17.00
CA LYS A 72 3.60 -4.85 17.74
C LYS A 72 3.44 -6.14 16.91
N LEU A 73 3.54 -6.06 15.58
CA LEU A 73 3.42 -7.19 14.62
C LEU A 73 4.65 -8.10 14.58
#